data_AF-A0A392UTV6-F1
#
_entry.id   AF-A0A392UTV6-F1
#
_cell.length_a   1.000
_cell.length_b   1.000
_cell.length_c   1.000
_cell.angle_alpha   90.00
_cell.angle_beta   90.00
_cell.angle_gamma   90.00
#
_symmetry.space_group_name_H-M   'P 1'
#
loop_
_entity.id
_entity.type
_entity.pdbx_description
1 polymer ?
#
loop_
_entity_poly.entity_id
_entity_poly.type
_entity_poly.pdbx_seq_one_letter_code
_entity_poly.pdbx_strand_id
1 'polypeptide(L)' 'MADEAKAKGNAAFSSGDFATAIRHFSEAIDLSPNNHVLYSNRSAAYASLQNYSDALTDAKKTV' A
#
# COMPACT_ATOMS: atom_id res chain seq x y z
N MET A 1 -15.35 -0.36 1.00
CA MET A 1 -14.90 -1.18 2.17
C MET A 1 -13.38 -1.38 2.08
N ALA A 2 -12.68 -1.73 3.18
CA ALA A 2 -11.22 -1.91 3.16
C ALA A 2 -10.74 -2.90 2.09
N ASP A 3 -11.48 -4.00 1.88
CA ASP A 3 -11.14 -4.99 0.86
C ASP A 3 -11.29 -4.50 -0.58
N GLU A 4 -12.23 -3.58 -0.82
CA GLU A 4 -12.43 -2.97 -2.13
C GLU A 4 -11.28 -2.00 -2.45
N ALA A 5 -10.89 -1.17 -1.47
CA ALA A 5 -9.75 -0.28 -1.60
C ALA A 5 -8.44 -1.07 -1.81
N LYS A 6 -8.26 -2.17 -1.07
CA LYS A 6 -7.16 -3.13 -1.27
C LYS A 6 -7.16 -3.70 -2.70
N ALA A 7 -8.31 -4.12 -3.21
CA ALA A 7 -8.42 -4.67 -4.57
C ALA A 7 -8.06 -3.62 -5.64
N LYS A 8 -8.53 -2.37 -5.49
CA LYS A 8 -8.16 -1.26 -6.38
C LYS A 8 -6.66 -0.95 -6.30
N GLY A 9 -6.08 -0.96 -5.10
CA GLY A 9 -4.64 -0.79 -4.90
C GLY A 9 -3.82 -1.87 -5.59
N ASN A 10 -4.23 -3.14 -5.46
CA ASN A 10 -3.58 -4.26 -6.14
C ASN A 10 -3.68 -4.14 -7.66
N ALA A 11 -4.85 -3.77 -8.20
CA ALA A 11 -5.02 -3.56 -9.64
C ALA A 11 -4.12 -2.44 -10.17
N ALA A 12 -4.06 -1.31 -9.47
CA ALA A 12 -3.16 -0.20 -9.80
C ALA A 12 -1.69 -0.63 -9.75
N PHE A 13 -1.30 -1.37 -8.71
CA PHE A 13 0.06 -1.91 -8.58
C PHE A 13 0.44 -2.83 -9.75
N SER A 14 -0.45 -3.75 -10.13
CA SER A 14 -0.25 -4.64 -11.27
C SER A 14 -0.18 -3.90 -12.61
N SER A 15 -0.82 -2.74 -12.72
CA SER A 15 -0.73 -1.87 -13.91
C SER A 15 0.53 -0.99 -13.95
N GLY A 16 1.33 -0.99 -12.89
CA GLY A 16 2.50 -0.11 -12.75
C GLY A 16 2.17 1.30 -12.27
N ASP A 17 0.88 1.63 -12.04
CA ASP A 17 0.46 2.87 -11.43
C ASP A 17 0.61 2.81 -9.91
N PHE A 18 1.87 2.90 -9.46
CA PHE A 18 2.22 2.81 -8.05
C PHE A 18 1.70 3.99 -7.23
N ALA A 19 1.55 5.18 -7.84
CA ALA A 19 1.01 6.36 -7.15
C ALA A 19 -0.47 6.15 -6.78
N THR A 20 -1.27 5.65 -7.73
CA THR A 20 -2.67 5.29 -7.46
C THR A 20 -2.77 4.11 -6.51
N ALA A 21 -1.85 3.13 -6.60
CA ALA A 21 -1.78 2.03 -5.66
C ALA A 21 -1.58 2.51 -4.21
N ILE A 22 -0.65 3.43 -3.98
CA ILE A 22 -0.39 4.04 -2.66
C ILE A 22 -1.64 4.72 -2.11
N ARG A 23 -2.36 5.48 -2.94
CA ARG A 23 -3.60 6.17 -2.52
C ARG A 23 -4.65 5.17 -2.06
N HIS A 24 -4.87 4.11 -2.83
CA HIS A 24 -5.85 3.08 -2.48
C HIS A 24 -5.46 2.22 -1.29
N PHE A 25 -4.18 1.89 -1.13
CA PHE A 25 -3.71 1.22 0.08
C PHE A 25 -3.82 2.11 1.32
N SER A 26 -3.62 3.42 1.19
CA SER A 26 -3.81 4.35 2.31
C SER A 26 -5.27 4.42 2.74
N GLU A 27 -6.21 4.50 1.79
CA GLU A 27 -7.65 4.40 2.08
C GLU A 27 -8.01 3.05 2.75
N ALA A 28 -7.42 1.94 2.28
CA ALA A 28 -7.63 0.64 2.90
C ALA A 28 -7.08 0.58 4.33
N ILE A 29 -5.94 1.23 4.59
CA ILE A 29 -5.31 1.33 5.92
C ILE A 29 -6.16 2.16 6.87
N ASP A 30 -6.73 3.28 6.41
CA ASP A 30 -7.63 4.10 7.23
C ASP A 30 -8.87 3.32 7.70
N LEU A 31 -9.34 2.39 6.87
CA LEU A 31 -10.47 1.51 7.18
C LEU A 31 -10.07 0.27 8.01
N SER A 32 -8.85 -0.23 7.84
CA SER A 32 -8.33 -1.44 8.50
C SER A 32 -6.88 -1.25 8.95
N PRO A 33 -6.62 -0.41 9.98
CA PRO A 33 -5.27 0.01 10.34
C PRO A 33 -4.41 -1.10 10.95
N ASN A 34 -5.02 -2.22 11.34
CA ASN A 34 -4.34 -3.39 11.90
C ASN A 34 -3.97 -4.44 10.85
N ASN A 35 -4.30 -4.22 9.57
CA ASN A 35 -4.00 -5.16 8.52
C ASN A 35 -2.60 -4.93 7.94
N HIS A 36 -1.62 -5.68 8.46
CA HIS A 36 -0.22 -5.63 8.04
C HIS A 36 -0.02 -5.86 6.53
N VAL A 37 -0.91 -6.60 5.86
CA VAL A 37 -0.82 -6.83 4.41
C VAL A 37 -0.93 -5.51 3.64
N LEU A 38 -1.73 -4.56 4.12
CA LEU A 38 -1.91 -3.28 3.43
C LEU A 38 -0.65 -2.41 3.49
N TYR A 39 0.04 -2.41 4.64
CA TYR A 39 1.33 -1.73 4.78
C TYR A 39 2.42 -2.41 3.94
N SER A 40 2.42 -3.75 3.87
CA SER A 40 3.35 -4.48 2.98
C SER A 40 3.15 -4.09 1.51
N ASN A 41 1.90 -4.05 1.06
CA ASN A 41 1.58 -3.69 -0.33
C ASN A 41 1.90 -2.22 -0.63
N ARG A 42 1.64 -1.30 0.31
CA ARG A 42 2.00 0.11 0.16
C ARG A 42 3.51 0.34 0.21
N SER A 43 4.22 -0.42 1.05
CA SER A 43 5.69 -0.44 1.08
C SER A 43 6.28 -0.87 -0.26
N ALA A 44 5.76 -1.94 -0.86
CA ALA A 44 6.16 -2.36 -2.20
C ALA A 44 5.90 -1.26 -3.25
N ALA A 45 4.75 -0.58 -3.18
CA ALA A 45 4.43 0.51 -4.11
C ALA A 45 5.38 1.70 -3.97
N TYR A 46 5.74 2.09 -2.74
CA TYR A 46 6.77 3.11 -2.49
C TYR A 46 8.14 2.69 -3.01
N ALA A 47 8.54 1.43 -2.79
CA ALA A 47 9.81 0.90 -3.28
C ALA A 47 9.90 0.92 -4.81
N SER A 48 8.80 0.62 -5.51
CA SER A 48 8.71 0.72 -6.97
C SER A 48 8.86 2.15 -7.50
N LEU A 49 8.55 3.16 -6.68
CA LEU A 49 8.80 4.58 -6.96
C LEU A 49 10.16 5.07 -6.44
N GLN A 50 11.02 4.16 -5.98
CA GLN A 50 12.30 4.47 -5.33
C GLN A 50 12.18 5.34 -4.07
N ASN A 51 10.99 5.40 -3.47
CA ASN A 51 10.76 6.09 -2.20
C ASN A 51 11.02 5.12 -1.03
N TYR A 52 12.31 4.83 -0.83
CA TYR A 52 12.74 3.82 0.14
C TYR A 52 12.50 4.24 1.60
N SER A 53 12.44 5.54 1.89
CA SER A 53 12.15 6.08 3.22
C SER A 53 10.73 5.71 3.68
N ASP A 54 9.74 5.93 2.81
CA ASP A 54 8.35 5.58 3.12
C ASP A 54 8.13 4.06 3.08
N ALA A 55 8.79 3.36 2.14
CA ALA A 55 8.75 1.91 2.08
C ALA A 55 9.27 1.26 3.38
N LEU A 56 10.39 1.76 3.93
CA LEU A 56 10.94 1.28 5.19
C LEU A 56 10.02 1.59 6.37
N THR A 57 9.36 2.75 6.36
CA THR A 57 8.39 3.13 7.40
C THR A 57 7.21 2.17 7.43
N ASP A 58 6.65 1.85 6.26
CA ASP A 58 5.57 0.87 6.15
C ASP A 58 6.04 -0.57 6.48
N ALA A 59 7.25 -0.96 6.08
CA ALA A 59 7.80 -2.28 6.42
C ALA A 59 7.98 -2.47 7.94
N LYS A 60 8.24 -1.39 8.69
CA LYS A 60 8.29 -1.44 10.16
C LYS A 60 6.91 -1.56 10.81
N LYS A 61 5.82 -1.39 10.07
CA LYS A 61 4.44 -1.57 10.56
C LYS A 61 3.93 -3.00 10.32
N THR A 62 4.71 -3.86 9.65
CA THR A 62 4.32 -5.25 9.35
C THR A 62 4.93 -6.29 10.31
N VAL A 63 5.64 -5.84 11.36
CA VAL A 63 6.27 -6.69 12.39
C VAL A 63 5.45 -6.76 13.66
#